data_AF-A0A7W1WIU1-F1
#
_entry.id   AF-A0A7W1WIU1-F1
#
_cell.length_a   1.000
_cell.length_b   1.000
_cell.length_c   1.000
_cell.angle_alpha   90.00
_cell.angle_beta   90.00
_cell.angle_gamma   90.00
#
_symmetry.space_group_name_H-M   'P 1'
#
loop_
_entity.id
_entity.type
_entity.pdbx_description
1 polymer ?
#
loop_
_entity_poly.entity_id
_entity_poly.type
_entity_poly.pdbx_seq_one_letter_code
_entity_poly.pdbx_strand_id
1 'polypeptide(L)'
;MTTGIHHVTGITRRVQANVDFYLGFLGLRLVKQTGGFEDAEQLHLIYGDQAGTPGSLVTFLVWEDGAAGRTGLGQVSEIAFAVPPDSIGEWLQRAMAARLPVEGPSREFGETVLRLKDPDGIIVKLVGVDMPAAAPLPDPIAPTRIRAVTLLTDNPQATSDFAARFGYRPHRTEVNTHRMISDTDAVDVRDARGYFPGIPGASIFDHVAFRAPDAEAVRQMRLSLRDVDSATNVHDRKYFLSLYVREPGGTLFEYATDAPGMTVDESLEHLGETLMVPPREASRTEDLRVMLPQFARPGEERMPMRDLPFIHRFHTPEDPDGSTIVLLHGTGGNETDLMPLASRLNPRATLLGVRGRSTEEGINRWFRRFDAVTYDQADIAAEAEAFAGFIDGAIRGYGLERDKLAFLRYSNGANLLGAIMQLHPGVVGRALLLRGVQVLEDPPAADLTGTGVLMLNGARDPFSRMAPALEKALATGGAEVDARIIEAGHELSPTDLAAGSEWLAAQGVN
;
A
#
# COMPACT_ATOMS: atom_id res chain seq x y z
N MET A 1 1.44 27.37 -24.13
CA MET A 1 1.50 25.97 -23.68
C MET A 1 0.16 25.60 -23.08
N THR A 2 -0.23 24.35 -23.24
CA THR A 2 -1.57 23.86 -22.94
C THR A 2 -1.78 23.75 -21.43
N THR A 3 -2.75 24.48 -20.89
CA THR A 3 -3.17 24.34 -19.48
C THR A 3 -4.09 23.13 -19.31
N GLY A 4 -4.12 22.55 -18.11
CA GLY A 4 -5.00 21.44 -17.79
C GLY A 4 -4.49 20.57 -16.63
N ILE A 5 -5.22 19.50 -16.36
CA ILE A 5 -4.85 18.45 -15.40
C ILE A 5 -3.61 17.73 -15.94
N HIS A 6 -2.65 17.51 -15.05
CA HIS A 6 -1.49 16.65 -15.31
C HIS A 6 -1.80 15.22 -14.87
N HIS A 7 -2.22 15.05 -13.62
CA HIS A 7 -2.57 13.76 -13.04
C HIS A 7 -3.46 13.95 -11.80
N VAL A 8 -4.07 12.86 -11.33
CA VAL A 8 -4.81 12.82 -10.06
C VAL A 8 -4.27 11.66 -9.23
N THR A 9 -4.00 11.90 -7.95
CA THR A 9 -3.43 10.88 -7.06
C THR A 9 -4.45 10.47 -6.00
N GLY A 10 -4.76 9.19 -5.98
CA GLY A 10 -5.55 8.53 -4.96
C GLY A 10 -4.70 7.70 -4.00
N ILE A 11 -5.35 7.20 -2.96
CA ILE A 11 -4.79 6.24 -2.01
C ILE A 11 -5.68 5.01 -2.04
N THR A 12 -5.10 3.84 -2.32
CA THR A 12 -5.84 2.58 -2.36
C THR A 12 -5.50 1.71 -1.16
N ARG A 13 -6.50 0.98 -0.65
CA ARG A 13 -6.31 0.05 0.47
C ARG A 13 -5.87 -1.34 0.02
N ARG A 14 -6.14 -1.72 -1.23
CA ARG A 14 -6.00 -3.09 -1.75
C ARG A 14 -5.44 -3.07 -3.17
N VAL A 15 -4.14 -3.31 -3.30
CA VAL A 15 -3.39 -3.23 -4.57
C VAL A 15 -4.03 -4.05 -5.68
N GLN A 16 -4.39 -5.31 -5.41
CA GLN A 16 -4.92 -6.19 -6.44
C GLN A 16 -6.27 -5.71 -6.95
N ALA A 17 -7.15 -5.25 -6.06
CA ALA A 17 -8.46 -4.74 -6.45
C ALA A 17 -8.31 -3.46 -7.29
N ASN A 18 -7.38 -2.58 -6.92
CA ASN A 18 -7.04 -1.40 -7.69
C ASN A 18 -6.57 -1.77 -9.11
N VAL A 19 -5.62 -2.69 -9.24
CA VAL A 19 -5.12 -3.18 -10.54
C VAL A 19 -6.25 -3.82 -11.35
N ASP A 20 -7.06 -4.68 -10.76
CA ASP A 20 -8.22 -5.32 -11.41
C ASP A 20 -9.19 -4.27 -11.99
N PHE A 21 -9.36 -3.13 -11.32
CA PHE A 21 -10.25 -2.06 -11.77
C PHE A 21 -9.60 -1.14 -12.83
N TYR A 22 -8.45 -0.53 -12.54
CA TYR A 22 -7.85 0.49 -13.40
C TYR A 22 -7.17 -0.10 -14.64
N LEU A 23 -6.43 -1.21 -14.47
CA LEU A 23 -5.78 -1.92 -15.58
C LEU A 23 -6.73 -2.93 -16.22
N GLY A 24 -7.48 -3.70 -15.43
CA GLY A 24 -8.37 -4.75 -15.93
C GLY A 24 -9.68 -4.21 -16.52
N PHE A 25 -10.51 -3.55 -15.71
CA PHE A 25 -11.85 -3.13 -16.12
C PHE A 25 -11.85 -1.87 -17.00
N LEU A 26 -11.15 -0.81 -16.59
CA LEU A 26 -11.04 0.43 -17.37
C LEU A 26 -10.11 0.27 -18.59
N GLY A 27 -9.20 -0.69 -18.55
CA GLY A 27 -8.26 -0.95 -19.64
C GLY A 27 -7.14 0.09 -19.76
N LEU A 28 -6.91 0.90 -18.72
CA LEU A 28 -5.76 1.83 -18.70
C LEU A 28 -4.45 1.04 -18.71
N ARG A 29 -3.38 1.63 -19.22
CA ARG A 29 -2.06 1.03 -19.13
C ARG A 29 -1.42 1.34 -17.78
N LEU A 30 -0.87 0.34 -17.09
CA LEU A 30 0.08 0.59 -16.00
C LEU A 30 1.39 1.09 -16.63
N VAL A 31 1.70 2.37 -16.48
CA VAL A 31 2.86 3.02 -17.10
C VAL A 31 4.04 3.15 -16.15
N LYS A 32 3.82 2.98 -14.84
CA LYS A 32 4.88 2.88 -13.84
C LYS A 32 4.41 2.12 -12.60
N GLN A 33 5.33 1.36 -12.01
CA GLN A 33 5.24 0.88 -10.64
C GLN A 33 6.56 1.25 -9.95
N THR A 34 6.49 1.91 -8.81
CA THR A 34 7.67 2.40 -8.08
C THR A 34 7.42 2.40 -6.57
N GLY A 35 8.47 2.31 -5.76
CA GLY A 35 8.41 2.79 -4.38
C GLY A 35 8.15 4.30 -4.36
N GLY A 36 7.41 4.78 -3.36
CA GLY A 36 7.08 6.18 -3.17
C GLY A 36 8.31 7.05 -2.91
N PHE A 37 8.31 8.28 -3.42
CA PHE A 37 9.46 9.18 -3.27
C PHE A 37 9.54 9.84 -1.88
N GLU A 38 8.45 9.88 -1.13
CA GLU A 38 8.44 10.29 0.29
C GLU A 38 8.64 9.10 1.23
N ASP A 39 8.05 7.95 0.87
CA ASP A 39 8.17 6.68 1.58
C ASP A 39 8.32 5.55 0.56
N ALA A 40 9.50 4.96 0.48
CA ALA A 40 9.79 3.93 -0.51
C ALA A 40 9.22 2.55 -0.16
N GLU A 41 8.74 2.36 1.07
CA GLU A 41 8.00 1.16 1.49
C GLU A 41 6.53 1.21 1.08
N GLN A 42 6.11 2.31 0.46
CA GLN A 42 4.79 2.48 -0.12
C GLN A 42 4.85 2.29 -1.63
N LEU A 43 4.11 1.31 -2.15
CA LEU A 43 4.00 1.12 -3.60
C LEU A 43 3.21 2.28 -4.21
N HIS A 44 3.68 2.80 -5.34
CA HIS A 44 3.04 3.85 -6.12
C HIS A 44 2.80 3.34 -7.54
N LEU A 45 1.54 3.19 -7.90
CA LEU A 45 1.11 2.75 -9.22
C LEU A 45 0.64 3.94 -10.05
N ILE A 46 1.07 4.00 -11.31
CA ILE A 46 0.71 5.08 -12.24
C ILE A 46 0.05 4.45 -13.47
N TYR A 47 -1.21 4.82 -13.72
CA TYR A 47 -1.98 4.39 -14.87
C TYR A 47 -2.20 5.56 -15.84
N GLY A 48 -2.35 5.27 -17.13
CA GLY A 48 -2.71 6.27 -18.12
C GLY A 48 -2.92 5.70 -19.50
N ASP A 49 -2.73 6.56 -20.50
CA ASP A 49 -2.74 6.18 -21.91
C ASP A 49 -1.47 5.38 -22.29
N GLN A 50 -1.31 5.05 -23.57
CA GLN A 50 -0.24 4.15 -24.03
C GLN A 50 1.17 4.67 -23.70
N ALA A 51 1.37 5.98 -23.58
CA ALA A 51 2.67 6.59 -23.30
C ALA A 51 2.75 7.29 -21.92
N GLY A 52 1.68 7.23 -21.12
CA GLY A 52 1.61 7.91 -19.83
C GLY A 52 1.64 9.43 -19.96
N THR A 53 0.87 9.98 -20.91
CA THR A 53 0.91 11.42 -21.21
C THR A 53 0.17 12.28 -20.17
N PRO A 54 0.65 13.52 -19.89
CA PRO A 54 -0.05 14.45 -19.00
C PRO A 54 -1.53 14.68 -19.39
N GLY A 55 -2.38 14.59 -18.38
CA GLY A 55 -3.84 14.67 -18.52
C GLY A 55 -4.51 13.33 -18.83
N SER A 56 -3.77 12.23 -18.94
CA SER A 56 -4.33 10.86 -18.92
C SER A 56 -4.11 10.12 -17.60
N LEU A 57 -3.25 10.67 -16.73
CA LEU A 57 -2.65 9.95 -15.62
C LEU A 57 -3.53 9.92 -14.36
N VAL A 58 -3.82 8.73 -13.86
CA VAL A 58 -4.33 8.52 -12.49
C VAL A 58 -3.34 7.65 -11.72
N THR A 59 -3.01 8.05 -10.50
CA THR A 59 -1.96 7.39 -9.70
C THR A 59 -2.49 6.97 -8.33
N PHE A 60 -1.89 5.94 -7.74
CA PHE A 60 -2.32 5.39 -6.45
C PHE A 60 -1.15 5.10 -5.55
N LEU A 61 -1.14 5.74 -4.38
CA LEU A 61 -0.33 5.32 -3.24
C LEU A 61 -1.03 4.13 -2.58
N VAL A 62 -0.31 3.02 -2.43
CA VAL A 62 -0.87 1.78 -1.90
C VAL A 62 -0.64 1.73 -0.40
N TRP A 63 -1.71 2.01 0.35
CA TRP A 63 -1.73 1.85 1.80
C TRP A 63 -2.36 0.49 2.09
N GLU A 64 -1.64 -0.59 1.76
CA GLU A 64 -2.17 -1.96 1.81
C GLU A 64 -2.63 -2.31 3.23
N ASP A 65 -3.92 -2.61 3.35
CA ASP A 65 -4.64 -2.80 4.60
C ASP A 65 -4.60 -1.60 5.58
N GLY A 66 -4.39 -0.39 5.07
CA GLY A 66 -4.47 0.87 5.80
C GLY A 66 -5.90 1.20 6.26
N ALA A 67 -6.00 2.13 7.22
CA ALA A 67 -7.29 2.65 7.69
C ALA A 67 -7.99 3.46 6.59
N ALA A 68 -9.28 3.24 6.40
CA ALA A 68 -10.07 3.98 5.43
C ALA A 68 -10.24 5.44 5.87
N GLY A 69 -10.03 6.35 4.93
CA GLY A 69 -10.38 7.75 5.02
C GLY A 69 -11.85 7.98 4.72
N ARG A 70 -12.23 9.25 4.62
CA ARG A 70 -13.59 9.65 4.21
C ARG A 70 -13.53 10.91 3.39
N THR A 71 -14.04 10.83 2.17
CA THR A 71 -14.18 12.01 1.30
C THR A 71 -15.06 13.08 1.95
N GLY A 72 -14.60 14.32 1.99
CA GLY A 72 -15.33 15.46 2.53
C GLY A 72 -14.78 16.80 2.03
N LEU A 73 -15.06 17.89 2.75
CA LEU A 73 -14.54 19.21 2.42
C LEU A 73 -13.01 19.23 2.32
N GLY A 74 -12.48 19.95 1.33
CA GLY A 74 -11.05 20.09 1.06
C GLY A 74 -10.43 18.89 0.35
N GLN A 75 -11.21 18.13 -0.40
CA GLN A 75 -10.76 16.96 -1.14
C GLN A 75 -11.37 16.89 -2.55
N VAL A 76 -10.67 16.20 -3.44
CA VAL A 76 -11.25 15.73 -4.70
C VAL A 76 -12.21 14.60 -4.36
N SER A 77 -13.43 14.66 -4.92
CA SER A 77 -14.49 13.69 -4.66
C SER A 77 -14.78 12.75 -5.83
N GLU A 78 -14.53 13.21 -7.05
CA GLU A 78 -14.85 12.48 -8.27
C GLU A 78 -13.76 12.76 -9.30
N ILE A 79 -13.33 11.72 -10.03
CA ILE A 79 -12.54 11.86 -11.26
C ILE A 79 -13.44 11.51 -12.45
N ALA A 80 -13.29 12.24 -13.55
CA ALA A 80 -14.03 11.99 -14.77
C ALA A 80 -13.07 11.72 -15.94
N PHE A 81 -13.25 10.59 -16.60
CA PHE A 81 -12.56 10.24 -17.83
C PHE A 81 -13.44 10.49 -19.05
N ALA A 82 -12.85 11.03 -20.11
CA ALA A 82 -13.48 11.09 -21.42
C ALA A 82 -13.47 9.71 -22.07
N VAL A 83 -14.59 9.33 -22.68
CA VAL A 83 -14.76 8.17 -23.55
C VAL A 83 -15.50 8.61 -24.81
N PRO A 84 -15.39 7.87 -25.94
CA PRO A 84 -16.16 8.18 -27.14
C PRO A 84 -17.66 8.33 -26.83
N PRO A 85 -18.36 9.37 -27.34
CA PRO A 85 -19.77 9.61 -27.00
C PRO A 85 -20.69 8.40 -27.21
N ASP A 86 -20.44 7.63 -28.27
CA ASP A 86 -21.26 6.49 -28.66
C ASP A 86 -20.96 5.22 -27.84
N SER A 87 -19.90 5.21 -27.02
CA SER A 87 -19.49 4.02 -26.24
C SER A 87 -20.15 3.91 -24.87
N ILE A 88 -20.93 4.90 -24.44
CA ILE A 88 -21.58 4.91 -23.12
C ILE A 88 -22.46 3.66 -22.92
N GLY A 89 -23.18 3.20 -23.95
CA GLY A 89 -24.00 2.00 -23.87
C GLY A 89 -23.16 0.73 -23.64
N GLU A 90 -22.01 0.64 -24.30
CA GLU A 90 -21.08 -0.49 -24.15
C GLU A 90 -20.43 -0.49 -22.75
N TRP A 91 -20.07 0.68 -22.22
CA TRP A 91 -19.57 0.81 -20.86
C TRP A 91 -20.58 0.39 -19.81
N LEU A 92 -21.86 0.73 -19.98
CA LEU A 92 -22.92 0.27 -19.09
C LEU A 92 -23.02 -1.27 -19.11
N GLN A 93 -23.00 -1.89 -20.29
CA GLN A 93 -23.00 -3.35 -20.42
C GLN A 93 -21.76 -3.98 -19.78
N ARG A 94 -20.57 -3.40 -19.99
CA ARG A 94 -19.30 -3.85 -19.41
C ARG A 94 -19.36 -3.81 -17.88
N ALA A 95 -19.86 -2.71 -17.30
CA ALA A 95 -20.03 -2.57 -15.86
C ALA A 95 -21.01 -3.61 -15.29
N MET A 96 -22.15 -3.85 -15.96
CA MET A 96 -23.12 -4.87 -15.55
C MET A 96 -22.54 -6.28 -15.61
N ALA A 97 -21.79 -6.62 -16.66
CA ALA A 97 -21.13 -7.91 -16.79
C ALA A 97 -20.08 -8.14 -15.69
N ALA A 98 -19.34 -7.09 -15.33
CA ALA A 98 -18.39 -7.07 -14.23
C ALA A 98 -19.05 -6.97 -12.83
N ARG A 99 -20.40 -6.84 -12.77
CA ARG A 99 -21.18 -6.63 -11.55
C ARG A 99 -20.74 -5.40 -10.73
N LEU A 100 -20.26 -4.38 -11.42
CA LEU A 100 -19.88 -3.12 -10.79
C LEU A 100 -21.11 -2.23 -10.56
N PRO A 101 -21.22 -1.59 -9.39
CA PRO A 101 -22.24 -0.57 -9.15
C PRO A 101 -22.10 0.57 -10.17
N VAL A 102 -23.19 0.87 -10.86
CA VAL A 102 -23.26 1.92 -11.88
C VAL A 102 -24.50 2.79 -11.66
N GLU A 103 -24.33 4.10 -11.78
CA GLU A 103 -25.41 5.09 -11.76
C GLU A 103 -25.42 5.88 -13.07
N GLY A 104 -26.63 6.14 -13.59
CA GLY A 104 -26.82 6.78 -14.89
C GLY A 104 -27.22 5.78 -15.99
N PRO A 105 -27.23 6.19 -17.27
CA PRO A 105 -26.70 7.46 -17.78
C PRO A 105 -27.44 8.70 -17.28
N SER A 106 -26.70 9.75 -16.92
CA SER A 106 -27.24 11.08 -16.60
C SER A 106 -26.69 12.13 -17.57
N ARG A 107 -27.24 13.35 -17.51
CA ARG A 107 -26.72 14.52 -18.23
C ARG A 107 -26.16 15.50 -17.22
N GLU A 108 -24.88 15.83 -17.37
CA GLU A 108 -24.21 16.89 -16.62
C GLU A 108 -23.52 17.77 -17.62
N PHE A 109 -23.72 19.08 -17.53
CA PHE A 109 -22.96 19.98 -18.37
C PHE A 109 -23.14 19.61 -19.86
N GLY A 110 -24.34 19.19 -20.26
CA GLY A 110 -24.63 18.77 -21.64
C GLY A 110 -23.81 17.57 -22.15
N GLU A 111 -23.13 16.84 -21.27
CA GLU A 111 -22.37 15.63 -21.55
C GLU A 111 -23.11 14.43 -20.94
N THR A 112 -23.05 13.26 -21.60
CA THR A 112 -23.64 12.03 -21.05
C THR A 112 -22.65 11.38 -20.10
N VAL A 113 -23.08 11.05 -18.89
CA VAL A 113 -22.21 10.57 -17.81
C VAL A 113 -22.71 9.24 -17.26
N LEU A 114 -21.79 8.29 -17.08
CA LEU A 114 -21.95 7.14 -16.21
C LEU A 114 -21.07 7.30 -14.98
N ARG A 115 -21.59 7.01 -13.79
CA ARG A 115 -20.82 6.95 -12.54
C ARG A 115 -20.59 5.52 -12.15
N LEU A 116 -19.35 5.21 -11.83
CA LEU A 116 -18.90 3.95 -11.27
C LEU A 116 -18.34 4.22 -9.87
N LYS A 117 -18.25 3.15 -9.07
CA LYS A 117 -17.45 3.12 -7.86
C LYS A 117 -16.30 2.15 -8.07
N ASP A 118 -15.08 2.61 -7.83
CA ASP A 118 -13.93 1.72 -7.77
C ASP A 118 -14.01 0.84 -6.49
N PRO A 119 -13.10 -0.14 -6.31
CA PRO A 119 -13.13 -1.04 -5.16
C PRO A 119 -12.94 -0.36 -3.80
N ASP A 120 -12.38 0.84 -3.78
CA ASP A 120 -12.22 1.68 -2.61
C ASP A 120 -13.44 2.61 -2.38
N GLY A 121 -14.40 2.62 -3.32
CA GLY A 121 -15.59 3.47 -3.26
C GLY A 121 -15.38 4.86 -3.84
N ILE A 122 -14.23 5.13 -4.47
CA ILE A 122 -13.96 6.37 -5.20
C ILE A 122 -14.88 6.45 -6.40
N ILE A 123 -15.46 7.63 -6.64
CA ILE A 123 -16.36 7.86 -7.76
C ILE A 123 -15.55 8.13 -9.03
N VAL A 124 -15.73 7.24 -10.02
CA VAL A 124 -15.13 7.35 -11.35
C VAL A 124 -16.23 7.58 -12.38
N LYS A 125 -16.19 8.71 -13.07
CA LYS A 125 -17.13 9.04 -14.14
C LYS A 125 -16.56 8.67 -15.51
N LEU A 126 -17.39 8.10 -16.35
CA LEU A 126 -17.16 7.98 -17.80
C LEU A 126 -18.05 9.00 -18.51
N VAL A 127 -17.42 9.93 -19.21
CA VAL A 127 -18.09 11.07 -19.86
C VAL A 127 -17.98 10.92 -21.37
N GLY A 128 -19.13 10.80 -22.04
CA GLY A 128 -19.22 10.70 -23.49
C GLY A 128 -18.94 12.05 -24.14
N VAL A 129 -17.70 12.29 -24.55
CA VAL A 129 -17.23 13.55 -25.14
C VAL A 129 -16.08 13.29 -26.09
N ASP A 130 -16.05 14.00 -27.22
CA ASP A 130 -14.96 13.90 -28.18
C ASP A 130 -13.72 14.63 -27.65
N MET A 131 -12.81 13.85 -27.07
CA MET A 131 -11.56 14.33 -26.47
C MET A 131 -10.48 13.26 -26.72
N PRO A 132 -9.80 13.30 -27.89
CA PRO A 132 -8.90 12.22 -28.29
C PRO A 132 -7.70 12.08 -27.37
N ALA A 133 -7.23 10.84 -27.19
CA ALA A 133 -6.00 10.53 -26.45
C ALA A 133 -4.77 11.03 -27.22
N ALA A 134 -3.71 11.40 -26.48
CA ALA A 134 -2.43 11.70 -27.10
C ALA A 134 -1.71 10.43 -27.57
N ALA A 135 -1.79 9.35 -26.79
CA ALA A 135 -1.32 8.02 -27.16
C ALA A 135 -2.44 6.99 -26.90
N PRO A 136 -3.31 6.71 -27.89
CA PRO A 136 -4.49 5.88 -27.69
C PRO A 136 -4.15 4.45 -27.29
N LEU A 137 -5.00 3.88 -26.43
CA LEU A 137 -4.94 2.48 -26.02
C LEU A 137 -5.54 1.55 -27.10
N PRO A 138 -5.22 0.25 -27.10
CA PRO A 138 -5.74 -0.69 -28.10
C PRO A 138 -7.26 -0.88 -28.10
N ASP A 139 -7.91 -0.78 -26.93
CA ASP A 139 -9.37 -0.83 -26.83
C ASP A 139 -9.95 0.51 -27.31
N PRO A 140 -10.75 0.53 -28.40
CA PRO A 140 -11.25 1.76 -29.00
C PRO A 140 -12.21 2.55 -28.11
N ILE A 141 -12.79 1.91 -27.08
CA ILE A 141 -13.69 2.59 -26.14
C ILE A 141 -13.03 2.97 -24.82
N ALA A 142 -11.74 2.64 -24.63
CA ALA A 142 -10.99 2.94 -23.43
C ALA A 142 -11.01 4.44 -23.08
N PRO A 143 -10.88 4.80 -21.79
CA PRO A 143 -10.66 6.18 -21.37
C PRO A 143 -9.54 6.85 -22.16
N THR A 144 -9.78 8.04 -22.69
CA THR A 144 -8.79 8.77 -23.49
C THR A 144 -7.98 9.74 -22.65
N ARG A 145 -8.66 10.58 -21.87
CA ARG A 145 -8.08 11.64 -21.03
C ARG A 145 -8.95 11.89 -19.80
N ILE A 146 -8.40 12.59 -18.81
CA ILE A 146 -9.16 13.13 -17.69
C ILE A 146 -9.96 14.32 -18.22
N ARG A 147 -11.28 14.18 -18.20
CA ARG A 147 -12.23 15.21 -18.59
C ARG A 147 -12.42 16.27 -17.52
N ALA A 148 -12.50 15.84 -16.25
CA ALA A 148 -12.67 16.73 -15.12
C ALA A 148 -12.30 16.07 -13.77
N VAL A 149 -12.09 16.91 -12.75
CA VAL A 149 -12.17 16.51 -11.33
C VAL A 149 -13.25 17.32 -10.63
N THR A 150 -13.87 16.75 -9.58
CA THR A 150 -14.82 17.48 -8.73
C THR A 150 -14.23 17.76 -7.35
N LEU A 151 -14.17 19.03 -6.96
CA LEU A 151 -13.67 19.47 -5.65
C LEU A 151 -14.85 19.75 -4.71
N LEU A 152 -14.77 19.29 -3.46
CA LEU A 152 -15.72 19.65 -2.41
C LEU A 152 -15.17 20.80 -1.58
N THR A 153 -15.87 21.92 -1.57
CA THR A 153 -15.47 23.12 -0.86
C THR A 153 -16.67 23.80 -0.22
N ASP A 154 -16.46 24.46 0.91
CA ASP A 154 -17.44 25.35 1.53
C ASP A 154 -17.26 26.82 1.08
N ASN A 155 -16.23 27.09 0.27
CA ASN A 155 -15.94 28.40 -0.30
C ASN A 155 -15.68 28.31 -1.81
N PRO A 156 -16.73 28.06 -2.63
CA PRO A 156 -16.57 27.83 -4.06
C PRO A 156 -15.92 28.99 -4.80
N GLN A 157 -16.17 30.25 -4.38
CA GLN A 157 -15.56 31.41 -5.02
C GLN A 157 -14.04 31.45 -4.81
N ALA A 158 -13.57 31.25 -3.56
CA ALA A 158 -12.13 31.26 -3.28
C ALA A 158 -11.41 30.10 -3.96
N THR A 159 -12.01 28.92 -4.00
CA THR A 159 -11.46 27.76 -4.73
C THR A 159 -11.40 28.04 -6.24
N SER A 160 -12.45 28.63 -6.84
CA SER A 160 -12.43 29.04 -8.25
C SER A 160 -11.37 30.09 -8.56
N ASP A 161 -11.24 31.13 -7.72
CA ASP A 161 -10.23 32.19 -7.89
C ASP A 161 -8.81 31.64 -7.75
N PHE A 162 -8.60 30.66 -6.87
CA PHE A 162 -7.32 29.99 -6.72
C PHE A 162 -7.01 29.10 -7.93
N ALA A 163 -7.98 28.33 -8.43
CA ALA A 163 -7.83 27.51 -9.64
C ALA A 163 -7.49 28.34 -10.88
N ALA A 164 -7.90 29.62 -10.94
CA ALA A 164 -7.53 30.52 -12.03
C ALA A 164 -6.02 30.75 -12.16
N ARG A 165 -5.26 30.64 -11.05
CA ARG A 165 -3.78 30.69 -11.06
C ARG A 165 -3.16 29.54 -11.87
N PHE A 166 -3.87 28.43 -12.00
CA PHE A 166 -3.45 27.23 -12.74
C PHE A 166 -3.96 27.22 -14.19
N GLY A 167 -4.48 28.36 -14.68
CA GLY A 167 -4.91 28.51 -16.06
C GLY A 167 -6.36 28.14 -16.34
N TYR A 168 -7.19 28.01 -15.30
CA TYR A 168 -8.62 27.76 -15.44
C TYR A 168 -9.43 29.06 -15.50
N ARG A 169 -10.56 29.02 -16.21
CA ARG A 169 -11.49 30.15 -16.30
C ARG A 169 -12.94 29.69 -16.06
N PRO A 170 -13.80 30.55 -15.49
CA PRO A 170 -15.22 30.22 -15.33
C PRO A 170 -15.88 29.88 -16.67
N HIS A 171 -16.77 28.88 -16.67
CA HIS A 171 -17.55 28.51 -17.84
C HIS A 171 -19.05 28.56 -17.55
N ARG A 172 -19.58 27.57 -16.81
CA ARG A 172 -21.00 27.47 -16.49
C ARG A 172 -21.19 26.90 -15.10
N THR A 173 -22.34 27.19 -14.53
CA THR A 173 -22.77 26.68 -13.23
C THR A 173 -24.03 25.85 -13.42
N GLU A 174 -24.04 24.63 -12.92
CA GLU A 174 -25.23 23.78 -12.87
C GLU A 174 -25.49 23.35 -11.43
N VAL A 175 -26.72 23.55 -10.96
CA VAL A 175 -27.13 23.29 -9.59
C VAL A 175 -26.22 24.04 -8.60
N ASN A 176 -25.34 23.34 -7.88
CA ASN A 176 -24.40 23.88 -6.90
C ASN A 176 -22.93 23.68 -7.32
N THR A 177 -22.67 23.42 -8.60
CA THR A 177 -21.32 23.13 -9.11
C THR A 177 -20.89 24.16 -10.14
N HIS A 178 -19.80 24.87 -9.86
CA HIS A 178 -19.18 25.86 -10.74
C HIS A 178 -18.12 25.15 -11.61
N ARG A 179 -18.36 25.02 -12.92
CA ARG A 179 -17.39 24.44 -13.84
C ARG A 179 -16.38 25.50 -14.28
N MET A 180 -15.12 25.23 -13.99
CA MET A 180 -13.95 25.94 -14.49
C MET A 180 -13.33 25.13 -15.63
N ILE A 181 -12.91 25.76 -16.73
CA ILE A 181 -12.30 25.08 -17.89
C ILE A 181 -10.88 25.55 -18.15
N SER A 182 -10.02 24.64 -18.59
CA SER A 182 -8.67 24.91 -19.09
C SER A 182 -8.64 24.82 -20.63
N ASP A 183 -7.45 24.69 -21.23
CA ASP A 183 -7.30 24.38 -22.65
C ASP A 183 -7.72 22.94 -22.98
N THR A 184 -7.67 22.00 -22.01
CA THR A 184 -7.94 20.58 -22.27
C THR A 184 -9.09 19.98 -21.47
N ASP A 185 -9.38 20.47 -20.27
CA ASP A 185 -10.22 19.76 -19.29
C ASP A 185 -10.97 20.75 -18.38
N ALA A 186 -11.52 20.25 -17.27
CA ALA A 186 -12.30 21.04 -16.33
C ALA A 186 -12.01 20.73 -14.86
N VAL A 187 -12.28 21.71 -14.01
CA VAL A 187 -12.39 21.56 -12.56
C VAL A 187 -13.81 21.94 -12.17
N ASP A 188 -14.55 20.98 -11.63
CA ASP A 188 -15.91 21.17 -11.13
C ASP A 188 -15.84 21.51 -9.64
N VAL A 189 -16.07 22.78 -9.29
CA VAL A 189 -16.04 23.26 -7.91
C VAL A 189 -17.44 23.13 -7.32
N ARG A 190 -17.67 22.11 -6.49
CA ARG A 190 -18.97 21.82 -5.88
C ARG A 190 -19.09 22.48 -4.52
N ASP A 191 -20.08 23.36 -4.40
CA ASP A 191 -20.46 23.99 -3.14
C ASP A 191 -21.10 22.95 -2.21
N ALA A 192 -20.37 22.60 -1.17
CA ALA A 192 -20.73 21.60 -0.17
C ALA A 192 -20.81 22.21 1.24
N ARG A 193 -21.19 23.50 1.34
CA ARG A 193 -21.39 24.17 2.64
C ARG A 193 -22.30 23.36 3.57
N GLY A 194 -21.84 23.15 4.79
CA GLY A 194 -22.54 22.33 5.80
C GLY A 194 -22.25 20.83 5.74
N TYR A 195 -21.37 20.38 4.82
CA TYR A 195 -20.91 18.99 4.77
C TYR A 195 -19.76 18.72 5.74
N PHE A 196 -19.46 17.44 5.98
CA PHE A 196 -18.39 17.06 6.90
C PHE A 196 -16.99 17.29 6.29
N PRO A 197 -15.99 17.65 7.12
CA PRO A 197 -14.59 17.63 6.70
C PRO A 197 -14.14 16.26 6.24
N GLY A 198 -13.21 16.25 5.27
CA GLY A 198 -12.51 15.04 4.86
C GLY A 198 -11.70 14.43 6.00
N ILE A 199 -11.58 13.10 6.00
CA ILE A 199 -10.69 12.35 6.90
C ILE A 199 -9.58 11.72 6.03
N PRO A 200 -8.30 12.01 6.30
CA PRO A 200 -7.19 11.34 5.61
C PRO A 200 -7.21 9.83 5.85
N GLY A 201 -6.76 9.06 4.86
CA GLY A 201 -6.70 7.60 4.94
C GLY A 201 -6.62 6.97 3.56
N ALA A 202 -6.72 5.64 3.50
CA ALA A 202 -6.94 4.95 2.25
C ALA A 202 -8.32 5.28 1.67
N SER A 203 -8.54 4.99 0.39
CA SER A 203 -9.85 5.11 -0.27
C SER A 203 -10.34 6.55 -0.52
N ILE A 204 -9.41 7.51 -0.61
CA ILE A 204 -9.69 8.91 -0.99
C ILE A 204 -8.71 9.39 -2.06
N PHE A 205 -9.02 10.52 -2.69
CA PHE A 205 -8.02 11.29 -3.42
C PHE A 205 -7.16 12.13 -2.48
N ASP A 206 -5.84 12.12 -2.69
CA ASP A 206 -4.87 12.93 -1.95
C ASP A 206 -4.74 14.34 -2.57
N HIS A 207 -4.52 14.40 -3.88
CA HIS A 207 -4.35 15.66 -4.61
C HIS A 207 -4.73 15.57 -6.09
N VAL A 208 -4.86 16.75 -6.70
CA VAL A 208 -4.90 16.93 -8.16
C VAL A 208 -3.71 17.78 -8.61
N ALA A 209 -3.05 17.36 -9.69
CA ALA A 209 -1.94 18.07 -10.30
C ALA A 209 -2.35 18.74 -11.60
N PHE A 210 -1.76 19.91 -11.87
CA PHE A 210 -1.97 20.73 -13.05
C PHE A 210 -0.66 20.93 -13.80
N ARG A 211 -0.76 21.06 -15.12
CA ARG A 211 0.38 21.09 -16.02
C ARG A 211 1.17 22.39 -15.92
N ALA A 212 2.44 22.27 -15.62
CA ALA A 212 3.43 23.31 -15.71
C ALA A 212 4.24 23.15 -17.00
N PRO A 213 4.50 24.24 -17.73
CA PRO A 213 5.26 24.19 -18.97
C PRO A 213 6.72 23.75 -18.77
N ASP A 214 7.34 24.21 -17.68
CA ASP A 214 8.74 23.97 -17.38
C ASP A 214 9.05 24.29 -15.90
N ALA A 215 10.29 24.01 -15.50
CA ALA A 215 10.77 24.28 -14.15
C ALA A 215 10.77 25.77 -13.78
N GLU A 216 10.91 26.66 -14.76
CA GLU A 216 10.89 28.10 -14.51
C GLU A 216 9.47 28.55 -14.13
N ALA A 217 8.43 28.04 -14.77
CA ALA A 217 7.05 28.29 -14.38
C ALA A 217 6.73 27.74 -12.98
N VAL A 218 7.24 26.55 -12.62
CA VAL A 218 7.12 26.03 -11.25
C VAL A 218 7.78 26.99 -10.25
N ARG A 219 8.98 27.51 -10.58
CA ARG A 219 9.67 28.51 -9.76
C ARG A 219 8.86 29.80 -9.63
N GLN A 220 8.32 30.33 -10.72
CA GLN A 220 7.50 31.55 -10.70
C GLN A 220 6.20 31.36 -9.91
N MET A 221 5.53 30.22 -10.07
CA MET A 221 4.34 29.86 -9.30
C MET A 221 4.66 29.88 -7.81
N ARG A 222 5.75 29.23 -7.38
CA ARG A 222 6.20 29.27 -5.98
C ARG A 222 6.44 30.70 -5.48
N LEU A 223 7.05 31.57 -6.30
CA LEU A 223 7.27 32.97 -5.93
C LEU A 223 5.94 33.74 -5.75
N SER A 224 4.94 33.45 -6.59
CA SER A 224 3.61 34.07 -6.51
C SER A 224 2.76 33.60 -5.32
N LEU A 225 3.12 32.46 -4.72
CA LEU A 225 2.43 31.83 -3.60
C LEU A 225 3.06 32.15 -2.23
N ARG A 226 4.06 33.04 -2.18
CA ARG A 226 4.77 33.38 -0.92
C ARG A 226 3.87 33.96 0.17
N ASP A 227 2.80 34.65 -0.22
CA ASP A 227 1.86 35.29 0.69
C ASP A 227 0.62 34.42 0.98
N VAL A 228 0.63 33.16 0.53
CA VAL A 228 -0.43 32.19 0.86
C VAL A 228 -0.07 31.51 2.19
N ASP A 229 -1.06 31.38 3.08
CA ASP A 229 -0.86 30.87 4.45
C ASP A 229 -0.40 29.40 4.52
N SER A 230 -0.53 28.64 3.43
CA SER A 230 -0.15 27.23 3.36
C SER A 230 1.31 27.03 2.96
N ALA A 231 1.95 25.99 3.51
CA ALA A 231 3.30 25.59 3.10
C ALA A 231 3.37 25.22 1.60
N THR A 232 4.44 25.65 0.94
CA THR A 232 4.76 25.31 -0.45
C THR A 232 5.99 24.41 -0.50
N ASN A 233 5.88 23.22 -1.09
CA ASN A 233 6.99 22.28 -1.20
C ASN A 233 7.28 21.93 -2.66
N VAL A 234 8.56 21.93 -3.05
CA VAL A 234 9.00 21.56 -4.40
C VAL A 234 9.76 20.24 -4.34
N HIS A 235 9.35 19.27 -5.15
CA HIS A 235 9.92 17.93 -5.20
C HIS A 235 10.29 17.55 -6.63
N ASP A 236 11.48 16.98 -6.80
CA ASP A 236 11.86 16.28 -8.03
C ASP A 236 11.42 14.81 -7.90
N ARG A 237 10.43 14.41 -8.71
CA ARG A 237 9.85 13.07 -8.72
C ARG A 237 10.46 12.20 -9.82
N LYS A 238 11.60 12.58 -10.40
CA LYS A 238 12.26 11.97 -11.58
C LYS A 238 11.45 12.09 -12.88
N TYR A 239 10.16 11.78 -12.86
CA TYR A 239 9.26 11.84 -14.01
C TYR A 239 8.75 13.25 -14.31
N PHE A 240 8.73 14.10 -13.28
CA PHE A 240 8.28 15.48 -13.33
C PHE A 240 8.80 16.26 -12.10
N LEU A 241 8.86 17.59 -12.21
CA LEU A 241 9.12 18.51 -11.11
C LEU A 241 7.79 19.08 -10.62
N SER A 242 7.55 19.03 -9.31
CA SER A 242 6.25 19.34 -8.72
C SER A 242 6.32 20.37 -7.61
N LEU A 243 5.35 21.28 -7.57
CA LEU A 243 5.08 22.20 -6.46
C LEU A 243 3.73 21.88 -5.84
N TYR A 244 3.68 21.64 -4.53
CA TYR A 244 2.46 21.38 -3.77
C TYR A 244 2.03 22.61 -2.98
N VAL A 245 0.72 22.90 -2.96
CA VAL A 245 0.10 23.99 -2.20
C VAL A 245 -1.35 23.63 -1.86
N ARG A 246 -1.85 24.00 -0.67
CA ARG A 246 -3.28 23.85 -0.36
C ARG A 246 -4.04 25.08 -0.81
N GLU A 247 -5.11 24.88 -1.56
CA GLU A 247 -6.03 25.96 -1.92
C GLU A 247 -6.92 26.37 -0.72
N PRO A 248 -7.60 27.53 -0.74
CA PRO A 248 -8.36 28.04 0.41
C PRO A 248 -9.43 27.09 0.99
N GLY A 249 -10.02 26.23 0.18
CA GLY A 249 -10.96 25.18 0.59
C GLY A 249 -10.30 23.93 1.18
N GLY A 250 -8.96 23.86 1.20
CA GLY A 250 -8.17 22.81 1.83
C GLY A 250 -7.63 21.74 0.86
N THR A 251 -8.10 21.70 -0.39
CA THR A 251 -7.66 20.71 -1.38
C THR A 251 -6.18 20.87 -1.68
N LEU A 252 -5.44 19.75 -1.76
CA LEU A 252 -4.04 19.79 -2.14
C LEU A 252 -3.94 19.90 -3.68
N PHE A 253 -3.38 21.01 -4.15
CA PHE A 253 -3.08 21.25 -5.54
C PHE A 253 -1.59 21.03 -5.79
N GLU A 254 -1.27 20.48 -6.95
CA GLU A 254 0.08 20.29 -7.44
C GLU A 254 0.27 21.01 -8.78
N TYR A 255 1.45 21.60 -9.01
CA TYR A 255 1.87 22.15 -10.29
C TYR A 255 3.09 21.37 -10.80
N ALA A 256 2.88 20.52 -11.82
CA ALA A 256 3.81 19.49 -12.26
C ALA A 256 4.25 19.68 -13.71
N THR A 257 5.55 19.58 -13.99
CA THR A 257 6.09 19.71 -15.35
C THR A 257 5.73 18.51 -16.23
N ASP A 258 5.38 18.75 -17.50
CA ASP A 258 5.08 17.67 -18.44
C ASP A 258 6.27 16.72 -18.72
N ALA A 259 7.49 17.25 -18.64
CA ALA A 259 8.75 16.53 -18.89
C ALA A 259 9.49 16.24 -17.57
N PRO A 260 10.35 15.19 -17.52
CA PRO A 260 10.76 14.31 -18.64
C PRO A 260 9.77 13.22 -19.05
N GLY A 261 8.78 12.88 -18.21
CA GLY A 261 7.76 11.86 -18.50
C GLY A 261 8.18 10.43 -18.15
N MET A 262 7.30 9.47 -18.44
CA MET A 262 7.42 8.07 -17.97
C MET A 262 8.51 7.26 -18.67
N THR A 263 8.97 7.71 -19.84
CA THR A 263 9.97 7.01 -20.66
C THR A 263 11.42 7.39 -20.30
N VAL A 264 11.62 8.15 -19.22
CA VAL A 264 12.96 8.59 -18.80
C VAL A 264 13.83 7.41 -18.31
N ASP A 265 13.21 6.35 -17.80
CA ASP A 265 13.87 5.18 -17.23
C ASP A 265 13.31 3.81 -17.67
N GLU A 266 12.29 3.79 -18.54
CA GLU A 266 11.78 2.60 -19.23
C GLU A 266 11.49 2.95 -20.70
N SER A 267 11.62 1.99 -21.61
CA SER A 267 11.17 2.19 -22.99
C SER A 267 9.65 2.21 -23.07
N LEU A 268 9.10 2.81 -24.13
CA LEU A 268 7.65 2.86 -24.35
C LEU A 268 7.01 1.47 -24.37
N GLU A 269 7.71 0.46 -24.88
CA GLU A 269 7.23 -0.92 -24.98
C GLU A 269 7.12 -1.59 -23.60
N HIS A 270 8.04 -1.28 -22.70
CA HIS A 270 8.18 -1.94 -21.40
C HIS A 270 7.71 -1.09 -20.21
N LEU A 271 6.99 0.03 -20.45
CA LEU A 271 6.49 0.89 -19.37
C LEU A 271 5.71 0.10 -18.32
N GLY A 272 6.06 0.33 -17.06
CA GLY A 272 5.40 -0.24 -15.91
C GLY A 272 5.71 -1.71 -15.68
N GLU A 273 6.58 -2.36 -16.44
CA GLU A 273 6.96 -3.77 -16.25
C GLU A 273 7.94 -3.97 -15.08
N THR A 274 8.78 -2.97 -14.81
CA THR A 274 9.80 -3.06 -13.76
C THR A 274 9.40 -2.28 -12.52
N LEU A 275 9.50 -2.90 -11.34
CA LEU A 275 9.39 -2.19 -10.07
C LEU A 275 10.59 -1.27 -9.87
N MET A 276 10.35 0.04 -9.93
CA MET A 276 11.37 1.06 -9.72
C MET A 276 11.57 1.37 -8.24
N VAL A 277 12.80 1.72 -7.89
CA VAL A 277 13.15 2.22 -6.55
C VAL A 277 13.66 3.65 -6.69
N PRO A 278 13.17 4.60 -5.86
CA PRO A 278 13.67 5.97 -5.88
C PRO A 278 15.19 6.01 -5.71
N PRO A 279 15.93 6.86 -6.46
CA PRO A 279 17.40 6.88 -6.42
C PRO A 279 18.02 7.08 -5.03
N ARG A 280 17.30 7.77 -4.13
CA ARG A 280 17.75 7.99 -2.74
C ARG A 280 17.79 6.70 -1.90
N GLU A 281 17.02 5.70 -2.29
CA GLU A 281 16.86 4.42 -1.59
C GLU A 281 17.55 3.25 -2.32
N ALA A 282 18.46 3.55 -3.25
CA ALA A 282 19.12 2.54 -4.09
C ALA A 282 19.84 1.44 -3.27
N SER A 283 20.37 1.77 -2.09
CA SER A 283 21.01 0.81 -1.18
C SER A 283 20.05 -0.21 -0.56
N ARG A 284 18.74 0.06 -0.60
CA ARG A 284 17.67 -0.78 -0.05
C ARG A 284 16.83 -1.48 -1.12
N THR A 285 17.29 -1.48 -2.38
CA THR A 285 16.51 -2.01 -3.52
C THR A 285 15.99 -3.42 -3.29
N GLU A 286 16.86 -4.35 -2.88
CA GLU A 286 16.44 -5.74 -2.66
C GLU A 286 15.48 -5.88 -1.47
N ASP A 287 15.64 -5.04 -0.44
CA ASP A 287 14.77 -5.04 0.75
C ASP A 287 13.38 -4.52 0.39
N LEU A 288 13.31 -3.44 -0.38
CA LEU A 288 12.05 -2.85 -0.83
C LEU A 288 11.30 -3.77 -1.77
N ARG A 289 11.98 -4.50 -2.65
CA ARG A 289 11.34 -5.47 -3.56
C ARG A 289 10.57 -6.56 -2.82
N VAL A 290 11.08 -7.00 -1.67
CA VAL A 290 10.42 -8.04 -0.88
C VAL A 290 9.35 -7.49 0.06
N MET A 291 9.45 -6.21 0.47
CA MET A 291 8.48 -5.55 1.35
C MET A 291 7.26 -5.01 0.61
N LEU A 292 7.44 -4.53 -0.62
CA LEU A 292 6.37 -3.94 -1.41
C LEU A 292 5.35 -5.00 -1.84
N PRO A 293 4.04 -4.70 -1.79
CA PRO A 293 3.01 -5.68 -2.07
C PRO A 293 3.06 -6.14 -3.53
N GLN A 294 3.01 -7.45 -3.75
CA GLN A 294 2.89 -8.05 -5.07
C GLN A 294 1.44 -8.00 -5.56
N PHE A 295 1.27 -7.94 -6.87
CA PHE A 295 -0.01 -8.03 -7.55
C PHE A 295 0.16 -8.76 -8.88
N ALA A 296 -0.92 -9.38 -9.36
CA ALA A 296 -1.01 -10.01 -10.66
C ALA A 296 -1.67 -9.07 -11.66
N ARG A 297 -1.18 -9.07 -12.90
CA ARG A 297 -1.83 -8.37 -14.03
C ARG A 297 -3.02 -9.19 -14.55
N PRO A 298 -3.92 -8.58 -15.33
CA PRO A 298 -4.99 -9.32 -16.00
C PRO A 298 -4.45 -10.51 -16.80
N GLY A 299 -4.92 -11.71 -16.46
CA GLY A 299 -4.53 -12.96 -17.11
C GLY A 299 -3.37 -13.71 -16.43
N GLU A 300 -2.67 -13.09 -15.48
CA GLU A 300 -1.63 -13.76 -14.70
C GLU A 300 -2.24 -14.61 -13.57
N GLU A 301 -1.50 -15.63 -13.14
CA GLU A 301 -1.86 -16.40 -11.96
C GLU A 301 -1.76 -15.51 -10.71
N ARG A 302 -2.75 -15.64 -9.82
CA ARG A 302 -2.82 -14.83 -8.60
C ARG A 302 -3.03 -15.71 -7.39
N MET A 303 -2.34 -15.39 -6.30
CA MET A 303 -2.65 -15.93 -4.99
C MET A 303 -3.97 -15.31 -4.49
N PRO A 304 -5.05 -16.10 -4.28
CA PRO A 304 -6.32 -15.54 -3.84
C PRO A 304 -6.24 -15.19 -2.35
N MET A 305 -6.09 -13.90 -2.05
CA MET A 305 -6.10 -13.40 -0.67
C MET A 305 -7.38 -13.83 0.06
N ARG A 306 -7.21 -14.41 1.25
CA ARG A 306 -8.26 -14.89 2.13
C ARG A 306 -8.49 -13.90 3.26
N ASP A 307 -9.76 -13.73 3.62
CA ASP A 307 -10.15 -13.01 4.82
C ASP A 307 -9.90 -13.91 6.03
N LEU A 308 -8.80 -13.65 6.74
CA LEU A 308 -8.36 -14.40 7.92
C LEU A 308 -8.21 -13.42 9.11
N PRO A 309 -8.19 -13.92 10.37
CA PRO A 309 -8.25 -13.06 11.55
C PRO A 309 -7.09 -12.08 11.77
N PHE A 310 -6.03 -12.15 10.95
CA PHE A 310 -4.88 -11.26 11.01
C PHE A 310 -4.66 -10.61 9.64
N ILE A 311 -4.26 -9.34 9.64
CA ILE A 311 -3.67 -8.72 8.46
C ILE A 311 -2.37 -9.44 8.15
N HIS A 312 -2.20 -9.83 6.89
CA HIS A 312 -1.04 -10.59 6.46
C HIS A 312 -0.72 -10.30 4.99
N ARG A 313 0.56 -10.39 4.66
CA ARG A 313 1.09 -10.15 3.32
C ARG A 313 1.96 -11.32 2.88
N PHE A 314 1.95 -11.57 1.59
CA PHE A 314 2.82 -12.54 0.95
C PHE A 314 3.92 -11.84 0.15
N HIS A 315 5.09 -12.45 0.17
CA HIS A 315 6.08 -12.31 -0.90
C HIS A 315 6.38 -13.71 -1.44
N THR A 316 6.06 -13.94 -2.71
CA THR A 316 6.37 -15.18 -3.42
C THR A 316 7.55 -14.91 -4.35
N PRO A 317 8.69 -15.59 -4.17
CA PRO A 317 9.84 -15.43 -5.06
C PRO A 317 9.55 -16.00 -6.46
N GLU A 318 10.38 -15.67 -7.44
CA GLU A 318 10.20 -16.12 -8.83
C GLU A 318 10.30 -17.66 -9.00
N ASP A 319 11.14 -18.32 -8.19
CA ASP A 319 11.35 -19.77 -8.19
C ASP A 319 11.13 -20.37 -6.78
N PRO A 320 9.86 -20.53 -6.34
CA PRO A 320 9.56 -20.98 -5.00
C PRO A 320 9.85 -22.48 -4.83
N ASP A 321 10.47 -22.85 -3.70
CA ASP A 321 10.77 -24.25 -3.34
C ASP A 321 9.60 -24.98 -2.65
N GLY A 322 8.47 -24.28 -2.47
CA GLY A 322 7.28 -24.76 -1.78
C GLY A 322 7.35 -24.62 -0.25
N SER A 323 8.45 -24.13 0.31
CA SER A 323 8.54 -23.78 1.73
C SER A 323 7.91 -22.42 2.01
N THR A 324 7.53 -22.20 3.27
CA THR A 324 7.00 -20.90 3.71
C THR A 324 7.61 -20.49 5.04
N ILE A 325 8.18 -19.29 5.08
CA ILE A 325 8.61 -18.65 6.32
C ILE A 325 7.51 -17.69 6.75
N VAL A 326 6.77 -18.07 7.78
CA VAL A 326 5.84 -17.16 8.45
C VAL A 326 6.68 -16.13 9.22
N LEU A 327 6.24 -14.89 9.39
CA LEU A 327 7.02 -13.81 10.03
C LEU A 327 6.19 -13.07 11.08
N LEU A 328 6.78 -12.85 12.26
CA LEU A 328 6.16 -12.12 13.36
C LEU A 328 7.09 -11.00 13.84
N HIS A 329 6.66 -9.76 13.60
CA HIS A 329 7.44 -8.55 13.88
C HIS A 329 7.59 -8.26 15.38
N GLY A 330 8.51 -7.34 15.71
CA GLY A 330 8.71 -6.82 17.06
C GLY A 330 7.70 -5.72 17.43
N THR A 331 7.85 -5.11 18.61
CA THR A 331 7.01 -3.97 19.02
C THR A 331 7.17 -2.80 18.04
N GLY A 332 6.07 -2.18 17.63
CA GLY A 332 6.03 -1.06 16.69
C GLY A 332 6.21 -1.45 15.22
N GLY A 333 6.41 -2.72 14.96
CA GLY A 333 6.59 -3.24 13.62
C GLY A 333 5.31 -3.52 12.84
N ASN A 334 5.47 -4.06 11.64
CA ASN A 334 4.39 -4.53 10.77
C ASN A 334 4.75 -5.84 10.05
N GLU A 335 3.82 -6.35 9.24
CA GLU A 335 3.92 -7.62 8.54
C GLU A 335 5.08 -7.72 7.52
N THR A 336 5.70 -6.61 7.12
CA THR A 336 6.79 -6.59 6.12
C THR A 336 8.19 -6.50 6.72
N ASP A 337 8.33 -6.08 7.98
CA ASP A 337 9.61 -5.73 8.60
C ASP A 337 10.68 -6.83 8.54
N LEU A 338 10.25 -8.09 8.64
CA LEU A 338 11.15 -9.24 8.65
C LEU A 338 11.35 -9.86 7.26
N MET A 339 10.63 -9.40 6.22
CA MET A 339 10.76 -9.94 4.86
C MET A 339 12.19 -9.80 4.31
N PRO A 340 12.91 -8.67 4.48
CA PRO A 340 14.29 -8.56 4.05
C PRO A 340 15.22 -9.60 4.69
N LEU A 341 15.08 -9.84 5.99
CA LEU A 341 15.89 -10.85 6.67
C LEU A 341 15.52 -12.26 6.19
N ALA A 342 14.23 -12.55 6.05
CA ALA A 342 13.73 -13.86 5.65
C ALA A 342 14.11 -14.23 4.20
N SER A 343 14.03 -13.27 3.27
CA SER A 343 14.44 -13.47 1.87
C SER A 343 15.94 -13.82 1.73
N ARG A 344 16.78 -13.36 2.67
CA ARG A 344 18.21 -13.71 2.70
C ARG A 344 18.46 -15.06 3.40
N LEU A 345 17.57 -15.48 4.31
CA LEU A 345 17.65 -16.78 4.97
C LEU A 345 17.34 -17.92 3.98
N ASN A 346 16.26 -17.79 3.21
CA ASN A 346 15.93 -18.67 2.10
C ASN A 346 15.30 -17.83 0.96
N PRO A 347 16.06 -17.56 -0.13
CA PRO A 347 15.57 -16.79 -1.27
C PRO A 347 14.44 -17.44 -2.07
N ARG A 348 14.19 -18.74 -1.87
CA ARG A 348 13.15 -19.53 -2.55
C ARG A 348 11.94 -19.80 -1.68
N ALA A 349 11.96 -19.42 -0.40
CA ALA A 349 10.81 -19.56 0.46
C ALA A 349 9.75 -18.49 0.15
N THR A 350 8.48 -18.91 0.15
CA THR A 350 7.38 -17.95 0.23
C THR A 350 7.38 -17.30 1.61
N LEU A 351 7.24 -15.98 1.69
CA LEU A 351 7.23 -15.26 2.95
C LEU A 351 5.79 -14.91 3.31
N LEU A 352 5.36 -15.27 4.52
CA LEU A 352 4.04 -14.92 5.06
C LEU A 352 4.22 -13.98 6.26
N GLY A 353 4.18 -12.68 5.98
CA GLY A 353 4.19 -11.62 6.97
C GLY A 353 2.85 -11.50 7.70
N VAL A 354 2.86 -11.36 9.03
CA VAL A 354 1.62 -11.22 9.82
C VAL A 354 1.73 -10.02 10.77
N ARG A 355 0.68 -9.20 10.84
CA ARG A 355 0.59 -8.03 11.73
C ARG A 355 -0.12 -8.40 13.03
N GLY A 356 0.50 -8.07 14.17
CA GLY A 356 -0.13 -8.20 15.48
C GLY A 356 -1.41 -7.37 15.62
N ARG A 357 -2.39 -7.86 16.38
CA ARG A 357 -3.71 -7.25 16.55
C ARG A 357 -3.81 -6.26 17.71
N SER A 358 -2.84 -6.27 18.61
CA SER A 358 -2.84 -5.38 19.77
C SER A 358 -2.22 -4.04 19.40
N THR A 359 -2.90 -2.95 19.76
CA THR A 359 -2.40 -1.58 19.56
C THR A 359 -2.38 -0.86 20.89
N GLU A 360 -1.20 -0.47 21.36
CA GLU A 360 -1.01 0.36 22.57
C GLU A 360 -0.58 1.75 22.14
N GLU A 361 -1.45 2.76 22.34
CA GLU A 361 -1.16 4.16 21.94
C GLU A 361 -0.72 4.32 20.46
N GLY A 362 -1.26 3.47 19.58
CA GLY A 362 -0.93 3.46 18.14
C GLY A 362 0.31 2.63 17.78
N ILE A 363 0.93 1.95 18.74
CA ILE A 363 2.09 1.08 18.52
C ILE A 363 1.60 -0.37 18.38
N ASN A 364 1.89 -0.99 17.22
CA ASN A 364 1.53 -2.38 16.95
C ASN A 364 2.28 -3.36 17.86
N ARG A 365 1.56 -4.37 18.36
CA ARG A 365 2.03 -5.44 19.25
C ARG A 365 1.24 -6.72 19.02
N TRP A 366 1.70 -7.80 19.63
CA TRP A 366 1.04 -9.10 19.62
C TRP A 366 0.09 -9.34 20.78
N PHE A 367 0.30 -8.67 21.92
CA PHE A 367 -0.52 -8.78 23.12
C PHE A 367 -0.26 -7.57 24.05
N ARG A 368 -1.22 -7.29 24.92
CA ARG A 368 -1.21 -6.18 25.88
C ARG A 368 -0.23 -6.42 27.03
N ARG A 369 0.32 -5.33 27.57
CA ARG A 369 1.18 -5.33 28.76
C ARG A 369 0.70 -4.34 29.81
N PHE A 370 1.08 -4.60 31.07
CA PHE A 370 0.88 -3.66 32.17
C PHE A 370 2.10 -2.76 32.37
N ASP A 371 3.30 -3.27 32.11
CA ASP A 371 4.55 -2.51 32.18
C ASP A 371 5.61 -3.05 31.18
N ALA A 372 6.89 -2.76 31.40
CA ALA A 372 7.98 -3.19 30.52
C ALA A 372 8.17 -4.72 30.46
N VAL A 373 7.77 -5.46 31.50
CA VAL A 373 8.04 -6.91 31.66
C VAL A 373 6.86 -7.72 32.19
N THR A 374 5.77 -7.07 32.61
CA THR A 374 4.52 -7.71 33.07
C THR A 374 3.45 -7.61 32.00
N TYR A 375 2.79 -8.74 31.70
CA TYR A 375 1.91 -8.88 30.54
C TYR A 375 0.50 -9.32 30.91
N ASP A 376 -0.49 -8.99 30.07
CA ASP A 376 -1.86 -9.48 30.24
C ASP A 376 -1.93 -10.95 29.79
N GLN A 377 -1.93 -11.87 30.75
CA GLN A 377 -1.92 -13.32 30.50
C GLN A 377 -3.15 -13.81 29.72
N ALA A 378 -4.33 -13.20 29.97
CA ALA A 378 -5.55 -13.57 29.26
C ALA A 378 -5.48 -13.13 27.79
N ASP A 379 -4.89 -11.95 27.53
CA ASP A 379 -4.65 -11.45 26.19
C ASP A 379 -3.64 -12.32 25.42
N ILE A 380 -2.54 -12.73 26.06
CA ILE A 380 -1.56 -13.66 25.48
C ILE A 380 -2.25 -14.96 25.04
N ALA A 381 -3.06 -15.56 25.93
CA ALA A 381 -3.76 -16.81 25.60
C ALA A 381 -4.75 -16.64 24.44
N ALA A 382 -5.53 -15.56 24.44
CA ALA A 382 -6.49 -15.28 23.38
C ALA A 382 -5.81 -15.02 22.02
N GLU A 383 -4.72 -14.26 22.00
CA GLU A 383 -3.96 -13.98 20.76
C GLU A 383 -3.20 -15.22 20.28
N ALA A 384 -2.71 -16.08 21.18
CA ALA A 384 -2.12 -17.37 20.82
C ALA A 384 -3.15 -18.32 20.18
N GLU A 385 -4.36 -18.40 20.72
CA GLU A 385 -5.46 -19.19 20.16
C GLU A 385 -5.88 -18.67 18.79
N ALA A 386 -6.05 -17.36 18.66
CA ALA A 386 -6.37 -16.71 17.39
C ALA A 386 -5.29 -16.99 16.34
N PHE A 387 -4.01 -16.91 16.71
CA PHE A 387 -2.90 -17.17 15.80
C PHE A 387 -2.82 -18.65 15.38
N ALA A 388 -3.06 -19.59 16.29
CA ALA A 388 -3.15 -21.00 15.95
C ALA A 388 -4.27 -21.26 14.93
N GLY A 389 -5.45 -20.67 15.14
CA GLY A 389 -6.55 -20.72 14.17
C GLY A 389 -6.22 -20.06 12.84
N PHE A 390 -5.46 -18.97 12.84
CA PHE A 390 -4.95 -18.31 11.64
C PHE A 390 -4.03 -19.23 10.83
N ILE A 391 -3.06 -19.90 11.45
CA ILE A 391 -2.14 -20.82 10.76
C ILE A 391 -2.91 -21.97 10.12
N ASP A 392 -3.85 -22.56 10.84
CA ASP A 392 -4.74 -23.60 10.30
C ASP A 392 -5.57 -23.10 9.12
N GLY A 393 -6.08 -21.88 9.22
CA GLY A 393 -6.79 -21.19 8.14
C GLY A 393 -5.89 -20.91 6.92
N ALA A 394 -4.65 -20.49 7.15
CA ALA A 394 -3.68 -20.19 6.11
C ALA A 394 -3.24 -21.45 5.37
N ILE A 395 -2.93 -22.53 6.09
CA ILE A 395 -2.59 -23.85 5.51
C ILE A 395 -3.70 -24.29 4.55
N ARG A 396 -4.97 -24.29 5.00
CA ARG A 396 -6.10 -24.72 4.17
C ARG A 396 -6.43 -23.73 3.05
N GLY A 397 -6.39 -22.43 3.35
CA GLY A 397 -6.86 -21.36 2.47
C GLY A 397 -5.90 -21.03 1.34
N TYR A 398 -4.60 -21.24 1.58
CA TYR A 398 -3.51 -20.98 0.62
C TYR A 398 -2.80 -22.25 0.14
N GLY A 399 -3.12 -23.42 0.69
CA GLY A 399 -2.48 -24.68 0.30
C GLY A 399 -1.04 -24.81 0.80
N LEU A 400 -0.71 -24.21 1.94
CA LEU A 400 0.63 -24.29 2.51
C LEU A 400 0.88 -25.69 3.10
N GLU A 401 2.09 -26.21 2.95
CA GLU A 401 2.48 -27.50 3.52
C GLU A 401 2.98 -27.33 4.95
N ARG A 402 2.27 -27.91 5.93
CA ARG A 402 2.60 -27.78 7.37
C ARG A 402 4.06 -28.14 7.67
N ASP A 403 4.56 -29.22 7.09
CA ASP A 403 5.91 -29.74 7.34
C ASP A 403 7.03 -28.89 6.70
N LYS A 404 6.65 -27.96 5.82
CA LYS A 404 7.55 -26.98 5.18
C LYS A 404 7.39 -25.56 5.74
N LEU A 405 6.62 -25.39 6.82
CA LEU A 405 6.53 -24.11 7.52
C LEU A 405 7.74 -23.92 8.44
N ALA A 406 8.35 -22.75 8.35
CA ALA A 406 9.34 -22.26 9.30
C ALA A 406 8.91 -20.93 9.90
N PHE A 407 9.39 -20.66 11.10
CA PHE A 407 8.90 -19.57 11.92
C PHE A 407 10.05 -18.61 12.34
N LEU A 408 10.37 -17.55 11.57
CA LEU A 408 11.24 -16.41 12.01
C LEU A 408 10.51 -15.31 12.81
N ARG A 409 10.92 -15.03 14.05
CA ARG A 409 10.25 -14.08 14.98
C ARG A 409 11.26 -13.10 15.57
N TYR A 410 10.82 -11.88 15.89
CA TYR A 410 11.63 -10.89 16.58
C TYR A 410 10.94 -10.31 17.83
N SER A 411 11.66 -10.26 18.95
CA SER A 411 11.27 -9.57 20.19
C SER A 411 9.85 -9.95 20.66
N ASN A 412 8.89 -9.02 20.67
CA ASN A 412 7.51 -9.31 21.07
C ASN A 412 6.83 -10.41 20.24
N GLY A 413 7.13 -10.53 18.94
CA GLY A 413 6.66 -11.65 18.12
C GLY A 413 7.28 -12.98 18.52
N ALA A 414 8.54 -12.97 18.99
CA ALA A 414 9.21 -14.17 19.49
C ALA A 414 8.61 -14.63 20.82
N ASN A 415 8.24 -13.67 21.67
CA ASN A 415 7.53 -13.94 22.92
C ASN A 415 6.17 -14.59 22.67
N LEU A 416 5.37 -14.05 21.75
CA LEU A 416 4.07 -14.65 21.40
C LEU A 416 4.28 -16.07 20.87
N LEU A 417 5.26 -16.30 19.98
CA LEU A 417 5.47 -17.66 19.47
C LEU A 417 5.94 -18.63 20.56
N GLY A 418 6.78 -18.17 21.50
CA GLY A 418 7.13 -18.94 22.69
C GLY A 418 5.90 -19.37 23.49
N ALA A 419 4.92 -18.47 23.66
CA ALA A 419 3.65 -18.80 24.29
C ALA A 419 2.78 -19.75 23.46
N ILE A 420 2.69 -19.54 22.14
CA ILE A 420 1.93 -20.40 21.21
C ILE A 420 2.45 -21.83 21.28
N MET A 421 3.77 -22.04 21.27
CA MET A 421 4.34 -23.39 21.37
C MET A 421 3.89 -24.09 22.66
N GLN A 422 3.88 -23.38 23.79
CA GLN A 422 3.48 -23.93 25.08
C GLN A 422 1.96 -24.14 25.21
N LEU A 423 1.13 -23.24 24.69
CA LEU A 423 -0.34 -23.28 24.81
C LEU A 423 -1.03 -24.13 23.72
N HIS A 424 -0.44 -24.16 22.52
CA HIS A 424 -0.97 -24.87 21.35
C HIS A 424 0.12 -25.73 20.69
N PRO A 425 0.56 -26.83 21.33
CA PRO A 425 1.56 -27.73 20.76
C PRO A 425 1.15 -28.28 19.39
N GLY A 426 2.12 -28.51 18.50
CA GLY A 426 1.89 -29.02 17.13
C GLY A 426 1.55 -27.97 16.07
N VAL A 427 1.39 -26.69 16.46
CA VAL A 427 1.27 -25.57 15.51
C VAL A 427 2.62 -25.23 14.86
N VAL A 428 3.71 -25.37 15.62
CA VAL A 428 5.06 -24.93 15.22
C VAL A 428 6.02 -26.13 15.18
N GLY A 429 6.56 -26.41 13.99
CA GLY A 429 7.61 -27.44 13.82
C GLY A 429 9.03 -26.88 13.89
N ARG A 430 9.28 -25.71 13.31
CA ARG A 430 10.61 -25.09 13.25
C ARG A 430 10.52 -23.60 13.55
N ALA A 431 11.28 -23.10 14.52
CA ALA A 431 11.26 -21.69 14.92
C ALA A 431 12.65 -21.07 15.14
N LEU A 432 12.83 -19.84 14.66
CA LEU A 432 13.92 -18.94 14.98
C LEU A 432 13.36 -17.81 15.85
N LEU A 433 13.74 -17.80 17.12
CA LEU A 433 13.33 -16.80 18.11
C LEU A 433 14.47 -15.80 18.32
N LEU A 434 14.36 -14.62 17.72
CA LEU A 434 15.32 -13.54 17.89
C LEU A 434 14.89 -12.65 19.06
N ARG A 435 15.73 -12.54 20.09
CA ARG A 435 15.45 -11.76 21.32
C ARG A 435 14.16 -12.17 22.04
N GLY A 436 13.87 -13.48 22.07
CA GLY A 436 12.68 -14.03 22.71
C GLY A 436 12.88 -14.29 24.21
N VAL A 437 11.86 -13.98 25.00
CA VAL A 437 11.82 -14.21 26.46
C VAL A 437 10.50 -14.88 26.88
N GLN A 438 10.49 -15.47 28.07
CA GLN A 438 9.29 -16.12 28.62
C GLN A 438 8.28 -15.05 29.03
N VAL A 439 7.03 -15.21 28.61
CA VAL A 439 5.94 -14.28 28.94
C VAL A 439 4.75 -14.92 29.65
N LEU A 440 4.68 -16.25 29.65
CA LEU A 440 3.73 -17.00 30.46
C LEU A 440 4.24 -17.07 31.90
N GLU A 441 3.42 -16.61 32.83
CA GLU A 441 3.71 -16.69 34.27
C GLU A 441 3.63 -18.14 34.76
N ASP A 442 2.59 -18.86 34.35
CA ASP A 442 2.35 -20.27 34.67
C ASP A 442 2.30 -21.11 33.39
N PRO A 443 3.45 -21.44 32.78
CA PRO A 443 3.46 -22.22 31.56
C PRO A 443 2.92 -23.65 31.78
N PRO A 444 2.03 -24.16 30.92
CA PRO A 444 1.53 -25.51 31.04
C PRO A 444 2.61 -26.54 30.69
N ALA A 445 2.37 -27.80 31.09
CA ALA A 445 3.12 -28.91 30.51
C ALA A 445 2.72 -29.09 29.04
N ALA A 446 3.68 -28.99 28.13
CA ALA A 446 3.49 -29.10 26.70
C ALA A 446 4.37 -30.21 26.13
N ASP A 447 3.85 -30.99 25.17
CA ASP A 447 4.66 -31.94 24.39
C ASP A 447 5.12 -31.26 23.09
N LEU A 448 6.40 -30.89 23.06
CA LEU A 448 7.07 -30.22 21.95
C LEU A 448 8.02 -31.17 21.21
N THR A 449 7.81 -32.48 21.37
CA THR A 449 8.59 -33.51 20.67
C THR A 449 8.49 -33.29 19.15
N GLY A 450 9.64 -33.21 18.49
CA GLY A 450 9.72 -32.94 17.05
C GLY A 450 9.70 -31.45 16.66
N THR A 451 9.66 -30.55 17.64
CA THR A 451 9.85 -29.10 17.41
C THR A 451 11.32 -28.72 17.54
N GLY A 452 11.90 -28.12 16.49
CA GLY A 452 13.23 -27.54 16.50
C GLY A 452 13.20 -26.03 16.72
N VAL A 453 14.02 -25.52 17.65
CA VAL A 453 14.05 -24.09 18.00
C VAL A 453 15.48 -23.57 18.04
N LEU A 454 15.77 -22.53 17.24
CA LEU A 454 16.95 -21.67 17.43
C LEU A 454 16.55 -20.44 18.24
N MET A 455 17.25 -20.18 19.35
CA MET A 455 17.10 -18.97 20.14
C MET A 455 18.36 -18.11 20.07
N LEU A 456 18.25 -16.88 19.55
CA LEU A 456 19.39 -15.96 19.43
C LEU A 456 19.17 -14.72 20.31
N ASN A 457 20.00 -14.58 21.34
CA ASN A 457 19.94 -13.46 22.28
C ASN A 457 21.20 -12.60 22.21
N GLY A 458 21.04 -11.27 22.23
CA GLY A 458 22.15 -10.35 22.21
C GLY A 458 22.89 -10.31 23.55
N ALA A 459 24.22 -10.36 23.53
CA ALA A 459 25.06 -10.22 24.71
C ALA A 459 24.87 -8.85 25.41
N ARG A 460 24.48 -7.82 24.64
CA ARG A 460 24.21 -6.46 25.13
C ARG A 460 22.71 -6.14 25.23
N ASP A 461 21.84 -7.09 24.94
CA ASP A 461 20.38 -6.88 25.04
C ASP A 461 19.98 -6.76 26.53
N PRO A 462 19.30 -5.67 26.95
CA PRO A 462 18.83 -5.52 28.34
C PRO A 462 17.89 -6.65 28.82
N PHE A 463 17.22 -7.36 27.90
CA PHE A 463 16.31 -8.46 28.20
C PHE A 463 16.98 -9.84 28.14
N SER A 464 18.23 -9.94 27.69
CA SER A 464 18.95 -11.22 27.51
C SER A 464 18.94 -12.09 28.76
N ARG A 465 19.02 -11.47 29.95
CA ARG A 465 18.96 -12.15 31.25
C ARG A 465 17.64 -12.91 31.52
N MET A 466 16.58 -12.60 30.79
CA MET A 466 15.25 -13.22 30.91
C MET A 466 15.05 -14.41 29.96
N ALA A 467 15.91 -14.55 28.94
CA ALA A 467 15.79 -15.61 27.94
C ALA A 467 15.90 -17.05 28.49
N PRO A 468 16.75 -17.36 29.51
CA PRO A 468 16.91 -18.73 30.00
C PRO A 468 15.61 -19.38 30.52
N ALA A 469 14.63 -18.58 30.95
CA ALA A 469 13.34 -19.10 31.39
C ALA A 469 12.55 -19.74 30.23
N LEU A 470 12.56 -19.11 29.05
CA LEU A 470 11.89 -19.64 27.86
C LEU A 470 12.64 -20.85 27.32
N GLU A 471 13.97 -20.77 27.22
CA GLU A 471 14.83 -21.89 26.83
C GLU A 471 14.53 -23.14 27.66
N LYS A 472 14.52 -22.99 28.99
CA LYS A 472 14.21 -24.09 29.91
C LYS A 472 12.80 -24.64 29.72
N ALA A 473 11.80 -23.78 29.55
CA ALA A 473 10.42 -24.20 29.36
C ALA A 473 10.26 -25.03 28.08
N LEU A 474 10.83 -24.57 26.96
CA LEU A 474 10.79 -25.28 25.68
C LEU A 474 11.55 -26.61 25.72
N ALA A 475 12.77 -26.62 26.29
CA ALA A 475 13.56 -27.85 26.44
C ALA A 475 12.89 -28.87 27.35
N THR A 476 12.23 -28.42 28.44
CA THR A 476 11.47 -29.31 29.35
C THR A 476 10.26 -29.93 28.65
N GLY A 477 9.66 -29.20 27.71
CA GLY A 477 8.58 -29.73 26.85
C GLY A 477 9.05 -30.72 25.78
N GLY A 478 10.36 -30.94 25.61
CA GLY A 478 10.91 -31.89 24.64
C GLY A 478 11.33 -31.29 23.29
N ALA A 479 11.34 -29.96 23.16
CA ALA A 479 11.85 -29.30 21.96
C ALA A 479 13.38 -29.46 21.83
N GLU A 480 13.88 -29.56 20.60
CA GLU A 480 15.31 -29.47 20.29
C GLU A 480 15.73 -28.01 20.26
N VAL A 481 16.26 -27.50 21.38
CA VAL A 481 16.62 -26.08 21.54
C VAL A 481 18.11 -25.86 21.32
N ASP A 482 18.44 -25.03 20.34
CA ASP A 482 19.78 -24.44 20.11
C ASP A 482 19.75 -22.98 20.56
N ALA A 483 20.19 -22.73 21.80
CA ALA A 483 20.23 -21.38 22.36
C ALA A 483 21.65 -20.80 22.28
N ARG A 484 21.78 -19.62 21.65
CA ARG A 484 23.07 -18.95 21.44
C ARG A 484 23.00 -17.50 21.91
N ILE A 485 24.08 -17.05 22.54
CA ILE A 485 24.34 -15.64 22.81
C ILE A 485 25.24 -15.09 21.71
N ILE A 486 24.85 -13.98 21.08
CA ILE A 486 25.57 -13.35 19.98
C ILE A 486 26.00 -11.92 20.33
N GLU A 487 27.02 -11.41 19.66
CA GLU A 487 27.56 -10.05 19.88
C GLU A 487 26.67 -8.92 19.31
N ALA A 488 25.42 -8.85 19.75
CA ALA A 488 24.42 -7.87 19.34
C ALA A 488 23.74 -7.21 20.57
N GLY A 489 23.08 -6.08 20.35
CA GLY A 489 22.11 -5.50 21.28
C GLY A 489 20.71 -6.09 21.08
N HIS A 490 19.67 -5.29 21.31
CA HIS A 490 18.29 -5.71 21.03
C HIS A 490 18.01 -5.73 19.53
N GLU A 491 18.67 -4.86 18.75
CA GLU A 491 18.56 -4.78 17.30
C GLU A 491 18.96 -6.07 16.58
N LEU A 492 18.44 -6.23 15.36
CA LEU A 492 18.88 -7.25 14.42
C LEU A 492 20.29 -6.94 13.92
N SER A 493 21.08 -7.99 13.72
CA SER A 493 22.47 -7.91 13.29
C SER A 493 22.76 -8.91 12.15
N PRO A 494 23.85 -8.73 11.38
CA PRO A 494 24.28 -9.72 10.40
C PRO A 494 24.54 -11.11 11.00
N THR A 495 24.89 -11.19 12.29
CA THR A 495 25.09 -12.46 12.99
C THR A 495 23.80 -13.26 13.15
N ASP A 496 22.65 -12.59 13.26
CA ASP A 496 21.34 -13.26 13.31
C ASP A 496 21.07 -14.00 12.00
N LEU A 497 21.38 -13.37 10.86
CA LEU A 497 21.28 -13.99 9.53
C LEU A 497 22.21 -15.20 9.41
N ALA A 498 23.49 -15.05 9.76
CA ALA A 498 24.48 -16.11 9.63
C ALA A 498 24.10 -17.36 10.46
N ALA A 499 23.72 -17.17 11.73
CA ALA A 499 23.31 -18.27 12.60
C ALA A 499 21.97 -18.89 12.15
N GLY A 500 21.02 -18.07 11.69
CA GLY A 500 19.74 -18.56 11.16
C GLY A 500 19.90 -19.41 9.89
N SER A 501 20.73 -18.97 8.94
CA SER A 501 21.02 -19.72 7.71
C SER A 501 21.73 -21.04 8.00
N GLU A 502 22.71 -21.05 8.90
CA GLU A 502 23.40 -22.26 9.33
C GLU A 502 22.42 -23.29 9.92
N TRP A 503 21.52 -22.83 10.80
CA TRP A 503 20.55 -23.69 11.46
C TRP A 503 19.50 -24.23 10.48
N LEU A 504 18.96 -23.41 9.59
CA LEU A 504 17.98 -23.86 8.57
C LEU A 504 18.59 -24.89 7.61
N ALA A 505 19.83 -24.67 7.16
CA ALA A 505 20.55 -25.61 6.31
C ALA A 505 20.77 -26.97 7.00
N ALA A 506 21.11 -26.96 8.30
CA ALA A 506 21.26 -28.18 9.10
C ALA A 506 19.94 -28.96 9.26
N GLN A 507 18.81 -28.29 9.12
CA GLN A 507 17.46 -28.87 9.20
C GLN A 507 16.92 -29.34 7.84
N GLY A 508 17.74 -29.27 6.77
CA GLY A 508 17.36 -29.68 5.41
C GLY A 508 16.44 -28.70 4.69
N VAL A 509 16.40 -27.44 5.12
CA VAL A 509 15.68 -26.34 4.47
C VAL A 509 16.74 -25.47 3.78
N ASN A 510 16.87 -25.59 2.45
CA ASN A 510 17.86 -24.87 1.63
C ASN A 510 17.19 -23.87 0.69
#